data_AF-A0A9P7DLL4-F1
#
_entry.id   AF-A0A9P7DLL4-F1
#
_cell.length_a   1.000
_cell.length_b   1.000
_cell.length_c   1.000
_cell.angle_alpha   90.00
_cell.angle_beta   90.00
_cell.angle_gamma   90.00
#
_symmetry.space_group_name_H-M   'P 1'
#
loop_
_entity.id
_entity.type
_entity.pdbx_description
1 polymer ?
#
loop_
_entity_poly.entity_id
_entity_poly.type
_entity_poly.pdbx_seq_one_letter_code
_entity_poly.pdbx_strand_id
1 'polypeptide(L)'
;MPHIILCDGIFLLDVDDNIWQDVGLDDDTMVLPAWLSDDAVRNGIHLQLEVDWCMEKKARLMCERAVIQEWMLAEWGAIRGASNNADAVMSFHLQSRVDELVNICAVWKKKVQYIPCAWPVGESWGPSDEALLQAVCDQAQSSFHDEDDAKSVEEEEGDYEGDLEYGEIGDEELMDAIEDIALADEYRYDHSNELVDDMDDIDDHYMPSSPIKLSDKCRCI
;
A
#
# COMPACT_ATOMS: atom_id res chain seq x y z
N MET A 1 19.90 -20.09 37.87
CA MET A 1 20.80 -20.85 36.96
C MET A 1 20.95 -20.02 35.70
N PRO A 2 22.15 -19.88 35.12
CA PRO A 2 22.31 -19.18 33.86
C PRO A 2 21.51 -19.89 32.76
N HIS A 3 20.76 -19.13 31.97
CA HIS A 3 20.06 -19.66 30.80
C HIS A 3 21.09 -19.95 29.70
N ILE A 4 21.24 -21.22 29.32
CA ILE A 4 22.14 -21.63 28.25
C ILE A 4 21.40 -21.42 26.93
N ILE A 5 21.89 -20.48 26.13
CA ILE A 5 21.40 -20.25 24.77
C ILE A 5 22.05 -21.31 23.86
N LEU A 6 21.23 -22.04 23.10
CA LEU A 6 21.73 -22.99 22.11
C LEU A 6 22.26 -22.21 20.89
N CYS A 7 23.40 -22.64 20.33
CA CYS A 7 24.02 -21.96 19.18
C CYS A 7 23.08 -21.79 17.98
N ASP A 8 22.19 -22.76 17.77
CA ASP A 8 21.22 -22.75 16.67
C ASP A 8 20.09 -21.71 16.87
N GLY A 9 19.92 -21.21 18.10
CA GLY A 9 18.90 -20.22 18.46
C GLY A 9 19.41 -18.78 18.52
N ILE A 10 20.71 -18.54 18.28
CA ILE A 10 21.30 -17.19 18.43
C ILE A 10 20.66 -16.18 17.46
N PHE A 11 20.33 -16.61 16.24
CA PHE A 11 19.70 -15.76 15.23
C PHE A 11 18.18 -15.58 15.41
N LEU A 12 17.60 -16.28 16.38
CA LEU A 12 16.18 -16.15 16.77
C LEU A 12 16.00 -15.23 17.99
N LEU A 13 17.11 -14.72 18.54
CA LEU A 13 17.07 -13.81 19.67
C LEU A 13 16.57 -12.44 19.22
N ASP A 14 15.55 -11.93 19.90
CA ASP A 14 15.04 -10.57 19.70
C ASP A 14 15.60 -9.62 20.77
N VAL A 15 15.47 -8.31 20.54
CA VAL A 15 15.88 -7.25 21.49
C VAL A 15 15.11 -7.34 22.80
N ASP A 16 13.90 -7.90 22.77
CA ASP A 16 13.06 -8.11 23.95
C ASP A 16 13.46 -9.35 24.79
N ASP A 17 14.38 -10.19 24.30
CA ASP A 17 14.82 -11.35 25.05
C ASP A 17 15.62 -10.96 26.29
N ASN A 18 15.37 -11.66 27.40
CA ASN A 18 15.96 -11.42 28.71
C ASN A 18 17.50 -11.54 28.75
N ILE A 19 18.12 -11.99 27.66
CA ILE A 19 19.57 -12.10 27.50
C ILE A 19 20.26 -10.74 27.38
N TRP A 20 19.53 -9.69 26.99
CA TRP A 20 20.03 -8.32 26.88
C TRP A 20 19.90 -7.54 28.21
N GLN A 21 19.27 -8.14 29.21
CA GLN A 21 19.12 -7.57 30.55
C GLN A 21 20.31 -8.02 31.41
N ASP A 22 21.50 -7.47 31.13
CA ASP A 22 22.69 -7.74 31.93
C ASP A 22 22.62 -6.94 33.25
N VAL A 23 21.87 -7.48 34.21
CA VAL A 23 21.61 -6.88 35.51
C VAL A 23 22.42 -7.63 36.56
N GLY A 24 23.50 -7.02 37.05
CA GLY A 24 24.27 -7.53 38.19
C GLY A 24 25.68 -8.05 37.90
N LEU A 25 26.37 -7.52 36.89
CA LEU A 25 27.80 -7.82 36.68
C LEU A 25 28.75 -7.15 37.69
N ASP A 26 28.26 -6.27 38.56
CA ASP A 26 29.08 -5.58 39.57
C ASP A 26 28.46 -5.75 40.97
N ASP A 27 29.13 -6.53 41.82
CA ASP A 27 28.67 -6.89 43.19
C ASP A 27 28.79 -5.69 44.16
N ASP A 28 29.44 -4.60 43.73
CA ASP A 28 29.79 -3.47 44.59
C ASP A 28 28.88 -2.22 44.42
N THR A 29 27.89 -2.23 43.51
CA THR A 29 26.95 -1.10 43.34
C THR A 29 25.58 -1.35 43.95
N MET A 30 25.36 -0.65 45.07
CA MET A 30 24.11 -0.55 45.83
C MET A 30 22.91 -0.12 44.97
N VAL A 31 21.86 -0.95 45.01
CA VAL A 31 20.47 -0.68 44.60
C VAL A 31 20.30 -0.32 43.12
N LEU A 32 19.93 -1.33 42.35
CA LEU A 32 19.47 -1.18 40.98
C LEU A 32 18.25 -0.24 40.89
N PRO A 33 18.13 0.57 39.83
CA PRO A 33 16.95 1.39 39.60
C PRO A 33 15.67 0.55 39.53
N ALA A 34 14.56 1.06 40.07
CA ALA A 34 13.30 0.32 40.10
C ALA A 34 12.77 -0.06 38.70
N TRP A 35 13.01 0.76 37.67
CA TRP A 35 12.68 0.40 36.27
C TRP A 35 13.46 -0.81 35.75
N LEU A 36 14.51 -1.25 36.46
CA LEU A 36 15.30 -2.42 36.10
C LEU A 36 15.06 -3.58 37.08
N SER A 37 14.90 -3.31 38.38
CA SER A 37 14.80 -4.33 39.43
C SER A 37 13.40 -4.66 39.92
N ASP A 38 12.41 -3.79 39.67
CA ASP A 38 11.03 -3.98 40.13
C ASP A 38 10.13 -4.33 38.94
N ASP A 39 9.66 -5.57 38.91
CA ASP A 39 8.75 -6.08 37.88
C ASP A 39 7.46 -5.24 37.77
N ALA A 40 6.94 -4.72 38.89
CA ALA A 40 5.74 -3.89 38.88
C ALA A 40 6.00 -2.54 38.18
N VAL A 41 7.19 -1.97 38.38
CA VAL A 41 7.59 -0.72 37.70
C VAL A 41 7.83 -0.98 36.22
N ARG A 42 8.50 -2.07 35.84
CA ARG A 42 8.69 -2.44 34.43
C ARG A 42 7.37 -2.66 33.70
N ASN A 43 6.47 -3.43 34.30
CA ASN A 43 5.14 -3.66 33.75
C ASN A 43 4.34 -2.36 33.66
N GLY A 44 4.46 -1.49 34.67
CA GLY A 44 3.84 -0.16 34.64
C GLY A 44 4.33 0.70 33.47
N ILE A 45 5.64 0.74 33.23
CA ILE A 45 6.23 1.48 32.08
C ILE A 45 5.74 0.88 30.76
N HIS A 46 5.77 -0.44 30.61
CA HIS A 46 5.31 -1.11 29.39
C HIS A 46 3.84 -0.80 29.09
N LEU A 47 2.97 -0.93 30.08
CA LEU A 47 1.54 -0.62 29.94
C LEU A 47 1.31 0.85 29.59
N GLN A 48 2.08 1.77 30.17
CA GLN A 48 1.98 3.19 29.83
C GLN A 48 2.40 3.46 28.38
N LEU A 49 3.49 2.86 27.91
CA LEU A 49 3.93 2.98 26.52
C LEU A 49 2.94 2.37 25.53
N GLU A 50 2.32 1.24 25.88
CA GLU A 50 1.28 0.62 25.05
C GLU A 50 0.05 1.52 24.92
N VAL A 51 -0.37 2.17 26.01
CA VAL A 51 -1.45 3.16 26.00
C VAL A 51 -1.09 4.34 25.10
N ASP A 52 0.11 4.90 25.26
CA ASP A 52 0.57 6.04 24.46
C ASP A 52 0.63 5.68 22.96
N TRP A 53 1.16 4.50 22.64
CA TRP A 53 1.20 3.97 21.28
C TRP A 53 -0.20 3.75 20.70
N CYS A 54 -1.14 3.21 21.47
CA CYS A 54 -2.53 3.05 21.04
C CYS A 54 -3.18 4.40 20.72
N MET A 55 -2.91 5.43 21.54
CA MET A 55 -3.43 6.77 21.34
C MET A 55 -2.85 7.43 20.08
N GLU A 56 -1.53 7.33 19.88
CA GLU A 56 -0.86 7.81 18.67
C GLU A 56 -1.39 7.10 17.43
N LYS A 57 -1.43 5.76 17.45
CA LYS A 57 -1.90 4.95 16.32
C LYS A 57 -3.35 5.25 15.99
N LYS A 58 -4.21 5.44 17.00
CA LYS A 58 -5.59 5.87 16.80
C LYS A 58 -5.64 7.24 16.12
N ALA A 59 -4.90 8.23 16.61
CA ALA A 59 -4.86 9.56 16.02
C ALA A 59 -4.40 9.50 14.55
N ARG A 60 -3.35 8.73 14.26
CA ARG A 60 -2.84 8.51 12.90
C ARG A 60 -3.89 7.88 11.99
N LEU A 61 -4.57 6.82 12.44
CA LEU A 61 -5.64 6.16 11.69
C LEU A 61 -6.80 7.12 11.37
N MET A 62 -7.15 8.01 12.29
CA MET A 62 -8.19 9.03 12.07
C MET A 62 -7.79 10.04 10.98
N CYS A 63 -6.50 10.41 10.92
CA CYS A 63 -5.95 11.26 9.86
C CYS A 63 -5.94 10.53 8.52
N GLU A 64 -5.39 9.31 8.47
CA GLU A 64 -5.36 8.47 7.26
C GLU A 64 -6.77 8.26 6.69
N ARG A 65 -7.74 7.94 7.57
CA ARG A 65 -9.16 7.83 7.23
C ARG A 65 -9.70 9.09 6.55
N ALA A 66 -9.38 10.28 7.07
CA ALA A 66 -9.86 11.55 6.53
C ALA A 66 -9.23 11.86 5.17
N VAL A 67 -7.90 11.69 5.06
CA VAL A 67 -7.14 11.88 3.82
C VAL A 67 -7.65 10.96 2.70
N ILE A 68 -7.89 9.69 2.99
CA ILE A 68 -8.38 8.73 1.99
C ILE A 68 -9.77 9.15 1.45
N GLN A 69 -10.65 9.68 2.30
CA GLN A 69 -11.96 10.16 1.85
C GLN A 69 -11.86 11.46 1.05
N GLU A 70 -11.00 12.39 1.44
CA GLU A 70 -10.75 13.61 0.65
C GLU A 70 -10.20 13.28 -0.73
N TRP A 71 -9.21 12.37 -0.79
CA TRP A 71 -8.67 11.88 -2.05
C TRP A 71 -9.76 11.26 -2.91
N MET A 72 -10.59 10.37 -2.33
CA MET A 72 -11.68 9.72 -3.05
C MET A 72 -12.69 10.73 -3.61
N LEU A 73 -13.05 11.77 -2.84
CA LEU A 73 -13.94 12.83 -3.28
C LEU A 73 -13.34 13.66 -4.42
N ALA A 74 -12.07 14.03 -4.30
CA ALA A 74 -11.36 14.78 -5.33
C ALA A 74 -11.25 13.99 -6.63
N GLU A 75 -10.83 12.73 -6.54
CA GLU A 75 -10.67 11.82 -7.69
C GLU A 75 -12.02 11.57 -8.36
N TRP A 76 -13.07 11.31 -7.57
CA TRP A 76 -14.43 11.14 -8.09
C TRP A 76 -14.95 12.38 -8.81
N GLY A 77 -14.66 13.58 -8.27
CA GLY A 77 -15.01 14.83 -8.91
C GLY A 77 -14.28 15.01 -10.25
N ALA A 78 -12.98 14.69 -10.29
CA ALA A 78 -12.15 14.78 -11.48
C ALA A 78 -12.63 13.82 -12.58
N ILE A 79 -12.83 12.54 -12.26
CA ILE A 79 -13.25 11.54 -13.24
C ILE A 79 -14.65 11.83 -13.78
N ARG A 80 -15.60 12.25 -12.93
CA ARG A 80 -16.95 12.64 -13.38
C ARG A 80 -16.88 13.88 -14.27
N GLY A 81 -16.02 14.84 -13.93
CA GLY A 81 -15.75 16.00 -14.77
C GLY A 81 -15.18 15.61 -16.14
N ALA A 82 -14.24 14.67 -16.19
CA ALA A 82 -13.69 14.15 -17.43
C ALA A 82 -14.75 13.40 -18.25
N SER A 83 -15.53 12.51 -17.65
CA SER A 83 -16.57 11.74 -18.34
C SER A 83 -17.64 12.62 -18.98
N ASN A 84 -18.01 13.73 -18.33
CA ASN A 84 -18.98 14.68 -18.88
C ASN A 84 -18.46 15.44 -20.12
N ASN A 85 -17.15 15.52 -20.30
CA ASN A 85 -16.50 16.24 -21.41
C ASN A 85 -15.80 15.31 -22.40
N ALA A 86 -15.93 14.00 -22.23
CA ALA A 86 -15.21 13.00 -23.00
C ALA A 86 -15.78 12.82 -24.41
N ASP A 87 -14.93 12.44 -25.35
CA ASP A 87 -15.36 11.92 -26.64
C ASP A 87 -15.79 10.44 -26.52
N ALA A 88 -16.35 9.88 -27.60
CA ALA A 88 -16.88 8.51 -27.60
C ALA A 88 -15.80 7.46 -27.32
N VAL A 89 -14.54 7.71 -27.68
CA VAL A 89 -13.43 6.76 -27.49
C VAL A 89 -12.98 6.75 -26.03
N MET A 90 -12.80 7.92 -25.43
CA MET A 90 -12.38 8.07 -24.04
C MET A 90 -13.49 7.67 -23.05
N SER A 91 -14.75 7.79 -23.45
CA SER A 91 -15.90 7.45 -22.60
C SER A 91 -15.85 6.02 -22.05
N PHE A 92 -15.43 5.05 -22.86
CA PHE A 92 -15.32 3.66 -22.40
C PHE A 92 -14.26 3.50 -21.31
N HIS A 93 -13.05 4.02 -21.53
CA HIS A 93 -11.96 3.93 -20.55
C HIS A 93 -12.29 4.66 -19.25
N LEU A 94 -12.92 5.84 -19.35
CA LEU A 94 -13.36 6.58 -18.18
C LEU A 94 -14.46 5.83 -17.42
N GLN A 95 -15.37 5.14 -18.12
CA GLN A 95 -16.37 4.30 -17.47
C GLN A 95 -15.70 3.13 -16.72
N SER A 96 -14.75 2.42 -17.33
CA SER A 96 -14.00 1.37 -16.63
C SER A 96 -13.30 1.88 -15.38
N ARG A 97 -12.70 3.08 -15.45
CA ARG A 97 -12.07 3.73 -14.30
C ARG A 97 -13.07 4.17 -13.23
N VAL A 98 -14.27 4.62 -13.62
CA VAL A 98 -15.37 4.90 -12.70
C VAL A 98 -15.75 3.63 -11.94
N ASP A 99 -15.92 2.52 -12.63
CA ASP A 99 -16.32 1.25 -12.02
C ASP A 99 -15.23 0.72 -11.05
N GLU A 100 -13.96 0.82 -11.44
CA GLU A 100 -12.81 0.51 -10.58
C GLU A 100 -12.80 1.37 -9.30
N LEU A 101 -13.00 2.68 -9.44
CA LEU A 101 -13.05 3.60 -8.31
C LEU A 101 -14.22 3.32 -7.36
N VAL A 102 -15.40 2.96 -7.89
CA VAL A 102 -16.54 2.55 -7.06
C VAL A 102 -16.21 1.29 -6.26
N ASN A 103 -15.56 0.31 -6.89
CA ASN A 103 -15.13 -0.93 -6.22
C ASN A 103 -14.14 -0.66 -5.09
N ILE A 104 -13.10 0.14 -5.35
CA ILE A 104 -12.12 0.55 -4.33
C ILE A 104 -12.83 1.28 -3.19
N CYS A 105 -13.71 2.23 -3.51
CA CYS A 105 -14.47 2.98 -2.53
C CYS A 105 -15.34 2.08 -1.65
N ALA A 106 -16.00 1.08 -2.22
CA ALA A 106 -16.82 0.13 -1.47
C ALA A 106 -16.00 -0.66 -0.45
N VAL A 107 -14.83 -1.16 -0.86
CA VAL A 107 -13.90 -1.91 0.01
C VAL A 107 -13.36 -1.01 1.13
N TRP A 108 -12.89 0.18 0.78
CA TRP A 108 -12.31 1.10 1.73
C TRP A 108 -13.35 1.57 2.74
N LYS A 109 -14.51 2.07 2.30
CA LYS A 109 -15.61 2.53 3.16
C LYS A 109 -15.99 1.45 4.17
N LYS A 110 -16.11 0.18 3.74
CA LYS A 110 -16.39 -0.96 4.63
C LYS A 110 -15.31 -1.16 5.69
N LYS A 111 -14.02 -1.14 5.31
CA LYS A 111 -12.90 -1.37 6.24
C LYS A 111 -12.76 -0.27 7.29
N VAL A 112 -13.09 0.97 6.92
CA VAL A 112 -12.81 2.14 7.77
C VAL A 112 -14.06 2.80 8.37
N GLN A 113 -15.24 2.20 8.22
CA GLN A 113 -16.52 2.76 8.68
C GLN A 113 -16.58 3.04 10.19
N TYR A 114 -15.82 2.28 10.99
CA TYR A 114 -15.77 2.44 12.45
C TYR A 114 -14.69 3.41 12.92
N ILE A 115 -13.85 3.90 12.01
CA ILE A 115 -12.78 4.85 12.31
C ILE A 115 -13.35 6.26 12.14
N PRO A 116 -13.37 7.09 13.19
CA PRO A 116 -13.80 8.48 13.07
C PRO A 116 -12.80 9.28 12.23
N CYS A 117 -13.26 10.30 11.50
CA CYS A 117 -12.36 11.22 10.81
C CYS A 117 -11.72 12.19 11.81
N ALA A 118 -10.44 12.53 11.59
CA ALA A 118 -9.74 13.54 12.39
C ALA A 118 -10.29 14.96 12.19
N TRP A 119 -10.90 15.24 11.04
CA TRP A 119 -11.56 16.52 10.70
C TRP A 119 -12.82 16.29 9.85
N PRO A 120 -13.73 17.27 9.77
CA PRO A 120 -14.99 17.11 9.04
C PRO A 120 -14.76 17.12 7.52
N VAL A 121 -14.89 15.95 6.89
CA VAL A 121 -14.86 15.77 5.41
C VAL A 121 -16.28 15.65 4.81
N GLY A 122 -17.28 15.34 5.65
CA GLY A 122 -18.65 15.02 5.25
C GLY A 122 -18.95 13.53 5.29
N GLU A 123 -20.21 13.14 5.01
CA GLU A 123 -20.64 11.74 5.05
C GLU A 123 -20.46 11.01 3.69
N SER A 124 -20.41 11.77 2.60
CA SER A 124 -20.27 11.22 1.25
C SER A 124 -18.82 10.86 0.94
N TRP A 125 -18.66 9.78 0.16
CA TRP A 125 -17.39 9.34 -0.41
C TRP A 125 -17.27 9.62 -1.91
N GLY A 126 -18.27 10.27 -2.52
CA GLY A 126 -18.32 10.56 -3.95
C GLY A 126 -19.41 9.74 -4.66
N PRO A 127 -19.23 8.42 -4.84
CA PRO A 127 -20.27 7.55 -5.39
C PRO A 127 -21.55 7.56 -4.55
N SER A 128 -22.70 7.29 -5.19
CA SER A 128 -23.96 7.12 -4.46
C SER A 128 -23.93 5.83 -3.65
N ASP A 129 -24.69 5.78 -2.56
CA ASP A 129 -24.79 4.55 -1.75
C ASP A 129 -25.36 3.38 -2.55
N GLU A 130 -26.25 3.63 -3.51
CA GLU A 130 -26.76 2.62 -4.44
C GLU A 130 -25.65 2.03 -5.32
N ALA A 131 -24.78 2.86 -5.89
CA ALA A 131 -23.66 2.39 -6.71
C ALA A 131 -22.66 1.55 -5.88
N LEU A 132 -22.44 1.94 -4.62
CA LEU A 132 -21.58 1.19 -3.71
C LEU A 132 -22.20 -0.17 -3.33
N LEU A 133 -23.52 -0.22 -3.11
CA LEU A 133 -24.23 -1.47 -2.84
C LEU A 133 -24.18 -2.41 -4.04
N GLN A 134 -24.38 -1.88 -5.25
CA GLN A 134 -24.28 -2.65 -6.49
C GLN A 134 -22.88 -3.26 -6.64
N ALA A 135 -21.83 -2.46 -6.48
CA ALA A 135 -20.44 -2.94 -6.55
C ALA A 135 -20.14 -4.06 -5.53
N VAL A 136 -20.70 -3.98 -4.32
CA VAL A 136 -20.58 -5.05 -3.33
C VAL A 136 -21.30 -6.33 -3.77
N CYS A 137 -22.49 -6.21 -4.36
CA CYS A 137 -23.21 -7.35 -4.92
C CYS A 137 -22.45 -7.99 -6.09
N ASP A 138 -21.93 -7.18 -7.02
CA ASP A 138 -21.18 -7.66 -8.18
C ASP A 138 -19.90 -8.40 -7.77
N GLN A 139 -19.18 -7.88 -6.76
CA GLN A 139 -18.01 -8.57 -6.18
C GLN A 139 -18.38 -9.92 -5.55
N ALA A 140 -19.52 -9.99 -4.85
CA ALA A 140 -20.00 -11.24 -4.27
C ALA A 140 -20.37 -12.24 -5.36
N GLN A 141 -21.03 -11.80 -6.44
CA GLN A 141 -21.43 -12.66 -7.56
C GLN A 141 -20.23 -13.16 -8.38
N SER A 142 -19.22 -12.31 -8.59
CA SER A 142 -17.98 -12.72 -9.26
C SER A 142 -17.28 -13.85 -8.52
N SER A 143 -17.29 -13.83 -7.18
CA SER A 143 -16.68 -14.88 -6.35
C SER A 143 -17.35 -16.26 -6.48
N PHE A 144 -18.58 -16.34 -7.01
CA PHE A 144 -19.29 -17.61 -7.19
C PHE A 144 -19.14 -18.20 -8.60
N HIS A 145 -18.63 -17.44 -9.57
CA HIS A 145 -18.50 -17.91 -10.95
C HIS A 145 -17.22 -18.73 -11.21
N ASP A 146 -16.24 -18.64 -10.32
CA ASP A 146 -14.97 -19.36 -10.46
C ASP A 146 -15.06 -20.88 -10.12
N GLU A 147 -16.18 -21.35 -9.54
CA GLU A 147 -16.33 -22.76 -9.13
C GLU A 147 -17.13 -23.64 -10.11
N ASP A 148 -17.85 -23.06 -11.09
CA ASP A 148 -18.76 -23.81 -11.97
C ASP A 148 -18.26 -24.00 -13.42
N ASP A 149 -17.16 -23.36 -13.83
CA ASP A 149 -16.65 -23.46 -15.22
C ASP A 149 -15.70 -24.66 -15.46
N ALA A 150 -15.92 -25.77 -14.73
CA ALA A 150 -15.13 -26.98 -14.87
C ALA A 150 -15.85 -28.14 -15.58
N LYS A 151 -17.13 -28.00 -16.02
CA LYS A 151 -17.85 -29.12 -16.66
C LYS A 151 -19.02 -28.70 -17.55
N SER A 152 -18.72 -28.40 -18.81
CA SER A 152 -19.57 -28.81 -19.95
C SER A 152 -18.87 -28.52 -21.28
N VAL A 153 -17.90 -29.36 -21.64
CA VAL A 153 -17.54 -29.58 -23.05
C VAL A 153 -18.25 -30.86 -23.46
N GLU A 154 -19.44 -30.70 -24.06
CA GLU A 154 -20.00 -31.76 -24.90
C GLU A 154 -19.34 -31.65 -26.27
N GLU A 155 -18.69 -32.75 -26.68
CA GLU A 155 -18.04 -32.92 -27.97
C GLU A 155 -19.09 -32.83 -29.09
N GLU A 156 -18.96 -31.83 -29.98
CA GLU A 156 -19.61 -31.84 -31.28
C GLU A 156 -18.52 -31.76 -32.36
N GLU A 157 -18.31 -32.88 -33.06
CA GLU A 157 -17.37 -32.98 -34.16
C GLU A 157 -17.81 -32.11 -35.35
N GLY A 158 -17.01 -31.08 -35.66
CA GLY A 158 -17.14 -30.23 -36.83
C GLY A 158 -15.84 -30.26 -37.64
N ASP A 159 -15.86 -31.02 -38.72
CA ASP A 159 -14.86 -31.03 -39.80
C ASP A 159 -14.74 -29.64 -40.45
N TYR A 160 -13.62 -28.95 -40.19
CA TYR A 160 -13.20 -27.78 -40.96
C TYR A 160 -11.67 -27.75 -41.08
N GLU A 161 -11.18 -28.23 -42.23
CA GLU A 161 -9.81 -28.04 -42.67
C GLU A 161 -9.56 -26.56 -42.95
N GLY A 162 -8.79 -25.91 -42.08
CA GLY A 162 -8.40 -24.51 -42.17
C GLY A 162 -7.03 -24.29 -41.53
N ASP A 163 -5.99 -24.55 -42.32
CA ASP A 163 -4.58 -24.25 -42.06
C ASP A 163 -4.35 -22.76 -41.76
N LEU A 164 -4.30 -22.41 -40.48
CA LEU A 164 -3.73 -21.16 -39.96
C LEU A 164 -3.04 -21.46 -38.62
N GLU A 165 -1.78 -21.84 -38.73
CA GLU A 165 -0.81 -21.93 -37.63
C GLU A 165 -0.60 -20.55 -37.00
N TYR A 166 -1.48 -20.16 -36.08
CA TYR A 166 -1.16 -19.18 -35.05
C TYR A 166 -0.41 -19.95 -33.96
N GLY A 167 0.91 -20.00 -34.09
CA GLY A 167 1.78 -20.49 -33.03
C GLY A 167 1.46 -19.73 -31.76
N GLU A 168 1.03 -20.46 -30.73
CA GLU A 168 0.98 -19.98 -29.36
C GLU A 168 2.43 -19.62 -29.00
N ILE A 169 2.74 -18.32 -29.02
CA ILE A 169 4.01 -17.80 -28.51
C ILE A 169 4.06 -18.26 -27.06
N GLY A 170 4.87 -19.28 -26.80
CA GLY A 170 5.07 -19.81 -25.45
C GLY A 170 5.57 -18.68 -24.55
N ASP A 171 5.27 -18.76 -23.27
CA ASP A 171 5.80 -17.82 -22.26
C ASP A 171 7.32 -17.69 -22.33
N GLU A 172 8.00 -18.73 -22.80
CA GLU A 172 9.43 -18.81 -23.13
C GLU A 172 9.85 -17.76 -24.18
N GLU A 173 9.11 -17.62 -25.28
CA GLU A 173 9.42 -16.67 -26.36
C GLU A 173 9.09 -15.22 -25.97
N LEU A 174 8.10 -15.03 -25.08
CA LEU A 174 7.81 -13.73 -24.49
C LEU A 174 8.92 -13.30 -23.50
N MET A 175 9.49 -14.24 -22.75
CA MET A 175 10.59 -13.97 -21.83
C MET A 175 11.87 -13.59 -22.57
N ASP A 176 12.21 -14.29 -23.65
CA ASP A 176 13.34 -13.96 -24.52
C ASP A 176 13.20 -12.54 -25.12
N ALA A 177 11.99 -12.17 -25.58
CA ALA A 177 11.73 -10.83 -26.11
C ALA A 177 11.92 -9.72 -25.05
N ILE A 178 11.58 -9.99 -23.79
CA ILE A 178 11.77 -9.03 -22.69
C ILE A 178 13.26 -8.89 -22.35
N GLU A 179 14.02 -10.01 -22.34
CA GLU A 179 15.47 -10.00 -22.10
C GLU A 179 16.23 -9.25 -23.21
N ASP A 180 15.85 -9.46 -24.47
CA ASP A 180 16.43 -8.74 -25.62
C ASP A 180 16.18 -7.23 -25.55
N ILE A 181 14.98 -6.81 -25.12
CA ILE A 181 14.66 -5.38 -24.93
C ILE A 181 15.48 -4.79 -23.78
N ALA A 182 15.66 -5.53 -22.68
CA ALA A 182 16.47 -5.09 -21.55
C ALA A 182 17.96 -4.92 -21.92
N LEU A 183 18.52 -5.88 -22.66
CA LEU A 183 19.89 -5.80 -23.19
C LEU A 183 20.07 -4.62 -24.14
N ALA A 184 19.10 -4.35 -25.01
CA ALA A 184 19.17 -3.24 -25.95
C ALA A 184 19.12 -1.86 -25.26
N ASP A 185 18.42 -1.74 -24.12
CA ASP A 185 18.34 -0.50 -23.35
C ASP A 185 19.63 -0.23 -22.56
N GLU A 186 20.29 -1.27 -22.06
CA GLU A 186 21.58 -1.16 -21.35
C GLU A 186 22.69 -0.57 -22.26
N TYR A 187 22.74 -0.96 -23.53
CA TYR A 187 23.69 -0.39 -24.50
C TYR A 187 23.35 1.04 -24.96
N ARG A 188 22.12 1.52 -24.76
CA ARG A 188 21.75 2.91 -25.09
C ARG A 188 22.24 3.91 -24.05
N TYR A 189 22.49 3.46 -22.82
CA TYR A 189 23.01 4.32 -21.77
C TYR A 189 24.49 4.66 -21.99
N ASP A 190 25.27 3.72 -22.52
CA ASP A 190 26.73 3.83 -22.62
C ASP A 190 27.22 4.72 -23.79
N HIS A 191 26.35 5.05 -24.76
CA HIS A 191 26.70 5.97 -25.85
C HIS A 191 26.38 7.45 -25.57
N SER A 192 25.89 7.76 -24.36
CA SER A 192 25.56 9.13 -23.95
C SER A 192 26.53 9.74 -22.94
N ASN A 193 27.55 8.99 -22.50
CA ASN A 193 28.52 9.42 -21.50
C ASN A 193 29.89 9.89 -22.05
N GLU A 194 30.13 9.81 -23.35
CA GLU A 194 31.24 10.52 -24.01
C GLU A 194 30.69 11.82 -24.58
N LEU A 195 30.70 12.90 -23.79
CA LEU A 195 30.82 14.33 -24.17
C LEU A 195 30.13 15.22 -23.14
N VAL A 196 30.79 15.45 -22.00
CA VAL A 196 30.86 16.75 -21.30
C VAL A 196 31.93 16.66 -20.20
N ASP A 197 33.20 16.80 -20.62
CA ASP A 197 34.21 17.42 -19.76
C ASP A 197 33.90 18.93 -19.70
N ASP A 198 34.17 19.53 -18.53
CA ASP A 198 34.11 20.97 -18.18
C ASP A 198 32.76 21.51 -17.69
N MET A 199 32.45 21.31 -16.40
CA MET A 199 32.03 22.42 -15.52
C MET A 199 32.12 22.06 -14.04
N ASP A 200 33.25 22.44 -13.42
CA ASP A 200 33.40 22.61 -11.97
C ASP A 200 32.48 23.72 -11.45
N ASP A 201 32.12 23.61 -10.17
CA ASP A 201 31.43 24.57 -9.29
C ASP A 201 29.91 24.78 -9.49
N ILE A 202 29.08 23.92 -8.89
CA ILE A 202 27.75 24.33 -8.39
C ILE A 202 27.49 23.80 -6.97
N ASP A 203 27.24 24.78 -6.12
CA ASP A 203 26.84 24.84 -4.72
C ASP A 203 25.73 23.86 -4.29
N ASP A 204 25.88 23.38 -3.05
CA ASP A 204 25.15 22.31 -2.39
C ASP A 204 23.81 22.84 -1.83
N HIS A 205 22.88 23.26 -2.70
CA HIS A 205 21.55 23.70 -2.28
C HIS A 205 20.49 23.61 -3.40
N TYR A 206 19.92 22.42 -3.64
CA TYR A 206 18.55 22.31 -4.17
C TYR A 206 17.95 20.90 -4.04
N MET A 207 17.21 20.65 -2.96
CA MET A 207 16.19 19.59 -2.93
C MET A 207 14.83 20.25 -3.25
N PRO A 208 14.13 19.86 -4.33
CA PRO A 208 12.82 20.44 -4.64
C PRO A 208 11.78 19.92 -3.65
N SER A 209 11.33 20.83 -2.79
CA SER A 209 10.20 20.60 -1.88
C SER A 209 8.89 20.52 -2.66
N SER A 210 8.05 19.56 -2.32
CA SER A 210 6.67 19.41 -2.82
C SER A 210 5.83 20.67 -2.54
N PRO A 211 4.82 20.99 -3.38
CA PRO A 211 4.04 22.21 -3.21
C PRO A 211 3.02 22.07 -2.08
N ILE A 212 3.30 22.68 -0.93
CA ILE A 212 2.30 22.93 0.12
C ILE A 212 1.51 24.18 -0.31
N LYS A 213 0.23 24.01 -0.65
CA LYS A 213 -0.73 25.11 -0.61
C LYS A 213 -1.05 25.41 0.86
N LEU A 214 -0.33 26.38 1.41
CA LEU A 214 -0.70 27.07 2.64
C LEU A 214 -2.09 27.70 2.46
N SER A 215 -3.11 27.17 3.13
CA SER A 215 -4.29 27.94 3.49
C SER A 215 -4.16 28.34 4.95
N ASP A 216 -4.00 29.64 5.18
CA ASP A 216 -4.04 30.25 6.50
C ASP A 216 -5.40 29.98 7.15
N LYS A 217 -5.40 29.23 8.25
CA LYS A 217 -6.32 29.49 9.38
C LYS A 217 -5.84 28.82 10.66
N CYS A 218 -4.88 29.46 11.30
CA CYS A 218 -4.87 29.53 12.76
C CYS A 218 -6.09 30.35 13.23
N ARG A 219 -6.94 29.74 14.04
CA ARG A 219 -7.55 30.42 15.19
C ARG A 219 -8.04 29.39 16.20
N CYS A 220 -7.24 29.23 17.25
CA CYS A 220 -7.66 28.67 18.52
C CYS A 220 -8.80 29.51 19.11
N ILE A 221 -9.84 28.84 19.61
CA ILE A 221 -10.48 29.10 20.91
C ILE A 221 -10.82 27.73 21.49
#